data_AF-A0A9N9CKY2-F1
#
_entry.id   AF-A0A9N9CKY2-F1
#
_cell.length_a   1.000
_cell.length_b   1.000
_cell.length_c   1.000
_cell.angle_alpha   90.00
_cell.angle_beta   90.00
_cell.angle_gamma   90.00
#
_symmetry.space_group_name_H-M   'P 1'
#
loop_
_entity.id
_entity.type
_entity.pdbx_description
1 polymer ?
#
loop_
_entity_poly.entity_id
_entity_poly.type
_entity_poly.pdbx_seq_one_letter_code
_entity_poly.pdbx_strand_id
1 'polypeptide(L)'
;MIFTTIRRTVNGAFLRKFPVTSQGYLAISKQQVARYKAGPPKYSVEDPQIGDYPNLPMESRLKRPPLGWWDMQNRRNFGELLHEEEEAISVWGFDVYGYDPSTSLKHLSIFFLSVGVLTYVVAKNMPERPALPKTYPYDIMREELKKLDDLKDGSLIQEADDFNGPAYNSGIFFLKIRSSACGKS
;
A
#
# COMPACT_ATOMS: atom_id res chain seq x y z
N MET A 1 -27.61 -83.45 19.12
CA MET A 1 -27.48 -82.07 19.65
C MET A 1 -26.91 -81.19 18.54
N ILE A 2 -27.35 -80.01 18.16
CA ILE A 2 -28.53 -79.16 18.38
C ILE A 2 -28.61 -78.38 17.05
N PHE A 3 -29.75 -78.41 16.35
CA PHE A 3 -30.00 -77.56 15.18
C PHE A 3 -30.19 -76.12 15.65
N THR A 4 -29.42 -75.17 15.12
CA THR A 4 -29.67 -73.73 15.31
C THR A 4 -30.02 -73.09 13.97
N THR A 5 -31.31 -73.07 13.66
CA THR A 5 -31.86 -72.32 12.53
C THR A 5 -32.03 -70.85 12.92
N ILE A 6 -31.18 -69.98 12.37
CA ILE A 6 -31.31 -68.53 12.48
C ILE A 6 -32.46 -68.08 11.57
N ARG A 7 -33.62 -67.73 12.16
CA ARG A 7 -34.68 -66.98 11.47
C ARG A 7 -34.16 -65.58 11.14
N ARG A 8 -33.89 -65.29 9.87
CA ARG A 8 -33.78 -63.90 9.38
C ARG A 8 -35.17 -63.40 9.02
N THR A 9 -35.75 -62.60 9.89
CA THR A 9 -36.92 -61.77 9.59
C THR A 9 -36.52 -60.69 8.59
N VAL A 10 -37.06 -60.77 7.37
CA VAL A 10 -36.99 -59.67 6.40
C VAL A 10 -38.03 -58.62 6.79
N ASN A 11 -37.62 -57.64 7.58
CA ASN A 11 -38.43 -56.45 7.78
C ASN A 11 -38.28 -55.57 6.54
N GLY A 12 -39.21 -55.75 5.60
CA GLY A 12 -39.45 -54.79 4.54
C GLY A 12 -40.05 -53.52 5.15
N ALA A 13 -39.36 -52.40 4.97
CA ALA A 13 -39.93 -51.05 4.85
C ALA A 13 -38.79 -50.03 4.75
N PHE A 14 -37.98 -50.11 3.69
CA PHE A 14 -37.08 -49.01 3.33
C PHE A 14 -37.80 -48.05 2.39
N LEU A 15 -38.88 -47.44 2.89
CA LEU A 15 -39.47 -46.27 2.25
C LEU A 15 -38.56 -45.09 2.59
N ARG A 16 -37.59 -44.82 1.72
CA ARG A 16 -36.94 -43.51 1.67
C ARG A 16 -38.02 -42.48 1.33
N LYS A 17 -38.60 -41.86 2.36
CA LYS A 17 -39.31 -40.59 2.18
C LYS A 17 -38.25 -39.55 1.82
N PHE A 18 -37.98 -39.40 0.52
CA PHE A 18 -37.32 -38.21 0.04
C PHE A 18 -38.29 -37.04 0.25
N PRO A 19 -37.96 -36.00 1.02
CA PRO A 19 -38.77 -34.80 1.02
C PRO A 19 -38.65 -34.17 -0.37
N VAL A 20 -39.68 -34.35 -1.20
CA VAL A 20 -39.86 -33.54 -2.41
C VAL A 20 -40.28 -32.16 -1.92
N THR A 21 -39.29 -31.34 -1.55
CA THR A 21 -39.50 -29.91 -1.46
C THR A 21 -39.55 -29.39 -2.88
N SER A 22 -40.75 -29.22 -3.42
CA SER A 22 -40.98 -28.27 -4.51
C SER A 22 -40.81 -26.86 -3.94
N GLN A 23 -39.58 -26.52 -3.54
CA GLN A 23 -39.22 -25.16 -3.19
C GLN A 23 -39.05 -24.45 -4.52
N GLY A 24 -40.10 -23.70 -4.87
CA GLY A 24 -40.06 -22.76 -5.98
C GLY A 24 -38.79 -21.93 -5.91
N TYR A 25 -38.16 -21.80 -7.06
CA TYR A 25 -37.16 -20.78 -7.32
C TYR A 25 -37.71 -19.43 -6.84
N LEU A 26 -36.83 -18.63 -6.21
CA LEU A 26 -37.09 -17.34 -5.54
C LEU A 26 -37.39 -17.41 -4.03
N ALA A 27 -36.50 -18.03 -3.26
CA ALA A 27 -36.20 -17.47 -1.95
C ALA A 27 -35.40 -16.17 -2.17
N ILE A 28 -36.10 -15.05 -2.36
CA ILE A 28 -35.51 -13.73 -2.14
C ILE A 28 -35.12 -13.75 -0.66
N SER A 29 -33.85 -14.04 -0.37
CA SER A 29 -33.33 -13.94 0.98
C SER A 29 -33.64 -12.51 1.42
N LYS A 30 -34.52 -12.33 2.40
CA LYS A 30 -34.67 -11.06 3.08
C LYS A 30 -33.29 -10.75 3.60
N GLN A 31 -32.57 -9.86 2.92
CA GLN A 31 -31.25 -9.41 3.32
C GLN A 31 -31.49 -8.79 4.70
N GLN A 32 -31.16 -9.54 5.75
CA GLN A 32 -31.38 -9.06 7.10
C GLN A 32 -30.45 -7.88 7.25
N VAL A 33 -31.03 -6.67 7.21
CA VAL A 33 -30.31 -5.42 7.42
C VAL A 33 -29.59 -5.56 8.75
N ALA A 34 -28.28 -5.68 8.71
CA ALA A 34 -27.43 -5.83 9.86
C ALA A 34 -27.63 -4.59 10.72
N ARG A 35 -28.27 -4.77 11.89
CA ARG A 35 -28.43 -3.72 12.89
C ARG A 35 -27.10 -3.53 13.58
N TYR A 36 -26.22 -2.72 13.01
CA TYR A 36 -24.99 -2.31 13.67
C TYR A 36 -25.33 -1.50 14.91
N LYS A 37 -24.87 -1.94 16.08
CA LYS A 37 -24.85 -1.09 17.26
C LYS A 37 -23.50 -0.41 17.29
N ALA A 38 -23.49 0.87 16.95
CA ALA A 38 -22.31 1.70 17.14
C ALA A 38 -21.93 1.69 18.62
N GLY A 39 -20.63 1.60 18.92
CA GLY A 39 -20.13 1.74 20.29
C GLY A 39 -20.40 3.15 20.83
N PRO A 40 -20.23 3.39 22.14
CA PRO A 40 -20.20 4.76 22.64
C PRO A 40 -19.09 5.56 21.93
N PRO A 41 -19.25 6.88 21.71
CA PRO A 41 -18.19 7.70 21.15
C PRO A 41 -16.91 7.57 21.99
N LYS A 42 -15.77 7.30 21.34
CA LYS A 42 -14.49 7.13 22.03
C LYS A 42 -13.89 8.45 22.53
N TYR A 43 -14.30 9.58 21.96
CA TYR A 43 -13.84 10.91 22.33
C TYR A 43 -15.04 11.79 22.65
N SER A 44 -15.03 12.43 23.81
CA SER A 44 -16.10 13.30 24.32
C SER A 44 -15.79 14.79 24.15
N VAL A 45 -14.87 15.14 23.25
CA VAL A 45 -14.62 16.55 22.95
C VAL A 45 -15.71 16.95 21.98
N GLU A 46 -16.67 17.75 22.45
CA GLU A 46 -17.58 18.45 21.55
C GLU A 46 -16.72 19.35 20.67
N ASP A 47 -16.56 18.97 19.40
CA ASP A 47 -15.89 19.80 18.42
C ASP A 47 -16.72 21.08 18.25
N PRO A 48 -16.16 22.28 18.56
CA PRO A 48 -16.91 23.53 18.45
C PRO A 48 -17.36 23.83 17.01
N GLN A 49 -16.82 23.16 15.98
CA GLN A 49 -17.21 23.35 14.58
C GLN A 49 -18.42 22.49 14.17
N ILE A 50 -18.83 21.50 14.97
CA ILE A 50 -19.82 20.48 14.59
C ILE A 50 -21.28 20.96 14.71
N GLY A 51 -21.54 21.99 15.52
CA GLY A 51 -22.90 22.48 15.80
C GLY A 51 -23.79 21.44 16.50
N ASP A 52 -25.03 21.29 16.04
CA ASP A 52 -26.04 20.39 16.63
C ASP A 52 -25.97 18.94 16.09
N TYR A 53 -24.94 18.60 15.30
CA TYR A 53 -24.81 17.26 14.75
C TYR A 53 -24.41 16.26 15.86
N PRO A 54 -25.01 15.05 15.90
CA PRO A 54 -24.68 14.08 16.95
C PRO A 54 -23.22 13.61 16.82
N ASN A 55 -22.52 13.51 17.96
CA ASN A 55 -21.17 12.95 18.01
C ASN A 55 -21.23 11.42 17.95
N LEU A 56 -20.89 10.85 16.80
CA LEU A 56 -20.82 9.40 16.57
C LEU A 56 -19.44 8.84 16.94
N PRO A 57 -19.32 7.55 17.28
CA PRO A 57 -18.01 6.94 17.45
C PRO A 57 -17.20 6.96 16.16
N MET A 58 -15.97 7.47 16.27
CA MET A 58 -14.92 7.36 15.26
C MET A 58 -14.49 5.88 15.09
N GLU A 59 -15.20 5.17 14.22
CA GLU A 59 -14.92 3.77 13.90
C GLU A 59 -14.97 3.51 12.40
N SER A 60 -13.87 2.97 11.86
CA SER A 60 -13.80 2.58 10.45
C SER A 60 -14.91 1.59 10.08
N ARG A 61 -15.53 1.85 8.91
CA ARG A 61 -16.55 0.98 8.32
C ARG A 61 -16.02 -0.43 8.04
N LEU A 62 -14.70 -0.60 7.89
CA LEU A 62 -14.07 -1.90 7.66
C LEU A 62 -14.19 -2.87 8.85
N LYS A 63 -14.43 -2.37 10.07
CA LYS A 63 -14.65 -3.22 11.26
C LYS A 63 -16.03 -3.88 11.28
N ARG A 64 -16.97 -3.34 10.51
CA ARG A 64 -18.32 -3.89 10.38
C ARG A 64 -18.27 -5.24 9.64
N PRO A 65 -19.20 -6.18 9.90
CA PRO A 65 -19.26 -7.43 9.16
C PRO A 65 -19.38 -7.16 7.64
N PRO A 66 -18.82 -8.02 6.79
CA PRO A 66 -18.75 -7.76 5.34
C PRO A 66 -20.10 -7.82 4.63
N LEU A 67 -21.12 -8.46 5.21
CA LEU A 67 -22.43 -8.70 4.58
C LEU A 67 -23.58 -8.18 5.44
N GLY A 68 -24.74 -7.97 4.81
CA GLY A 68 -25.99 -7.60 5.49
C GLY A 68 -26.35 -6.11 5.43
N TRP A 69 -25.76 -5.34 4.53
CA TRP A 69 -26.03 -3.90 4.40
C TRP A 69 -26.93 -3.59 3.21
N TRP A 70 -27.65 -2.47 3.28
CA TRP A 70 -28.36 -1.95 2.11
C TRP A 70 -27.37 -1.49 1.03
N ASP A 71 -26.34 -0.74 1.43
CA ASP A 71 -25.17 -0.45 0.60
C ASP A 71 -24.05 -1.39 1.01
N MET A 72 -23.84 -2.44 0.20
CA MET A 72 -22.82 -3.45 0.45
C MET A 72 -21.39 -2.92 0.31
N GLN A 73 -21.15 -1.93 -0.56
CA GLN A 73 -19.81 -1.41 -0.81
C GLN A 73 -19.32 -0.57 0.37
N ASN A 74 -20.18 0.33 0.87
CA ASN A 74 -19.84 1.23 1.99
C ASN A 74 -20.22 0.65 3.37
N ARG A 75 -20.77 -0.58 3.41
CA ARG A 75 -21.24 -1.26 4.62
C ARG A 75 -22.18 -0.38 5.47
N ARG A 76 -23.21 0.16 4.81
CA ARG A 76 -24.13 1.16 5.37
C ARG A 76 -25.60 0.81 5.14
N ASN A 77 -26.45 1.20 6.09
CA ASN A 77 -27.90 1.10 5.94
C ASN A 77 -28.52 2.44 5.52
N PHE A 78 -29.64 2.39 4.78
CA PHE A 78 -30.38 3.59 4.40
C PHE A 78 -30.91 4.33 5.64
N GLY A 79 -30.73 5.66 5.71
CA GLY A 79 -31.16 6.49 6.84
C GLY A 79 -30.33 6.33 8.11
N GLU A 80 -29.19 5.64 8.06
CA GLU A 80 -28.20 5.65 9.14
C GLU A 80 -27.55 7.03 9.26
N LEU A 81 -27.37 7.52 10.50
CA LEU A 81 -26.61 8.74 10.76
C LEU A 81 -25.15 8.54 10.31
N LEU A 82 -24.60 9.55 9.65
CA LEU A 82 -23.20 9.54 9.22
C LEU A 82 -22.33 10.09 10.35
N HIS A 83 -21.04 9.75 10.31
CA HIS A 83 -20.07 10.44 11.15
C HIS A 83 -19.71 11.74 10.44
N GLU A 84 -19.34 12.76 11.21
CA GLU A 84 -18.85 14.04 10.72
C GLU A 84 -17.66 13.87 9.75
N GLU A 85 -16.73 12.98 10.08
CA GLU A 85 -15.55 12.65 9.27
C GLU A 85 -15.74 11.35 8.47
N GLU A 86 -16.89 11.18 7.82
CA GLU A 86 -17.24 9.93 7.14
C GLU A 86 -16.23 9.49 6.08
N GLU A 87 -15.65 10.43 5.34
CA GLU A 87 -14.62 10.16 4.31
C GLU A 87 -13.41 9.42 4.90
N ALA A 88 -12.94 9.86 6.08
CA ALA A 88 -11.77 9.29 6.74
C ALA A 88 -12.01 7.88 7.30
N ILE A 89 -13.23 7.63 7.80
CA ILE A 89 -13.63 6.32 8.36
C ILE A 89 -14.30 5.40 7.33
N SER A 90 -14.51 5.87 6.10
CA SER A 90 -15.17 5.13 5.03
C SER A 90 -14.41 3.84 4.68
N VAL A 91 -15.04 2.99 3.85
CA VAL A 91 -14.34 1.82 3.30
C VAL A 91 -13.20 2.21 2.35
N TRP A 92 -13.23 3.44 1.83
CA TRP A 92 -12.24 4.00 0.90
C TRP A 92 -11.10 4.75 1.60
N GLY A 93 -11.23 4.98 2.90
CA GLY A 93 -10.21 5.62 3.72
C GLY A 93 -9.03 4.70 4.05
N PHE A 94 -8.25 5.12 5.05
CA PHE A 94 -7.15 4.31 5.55
C PHE A 94 -7.66 3.04 6.26
N ASP A 95 -7.07 1.89 5.93
CA ASP A 95 -7.43 0.61 6.53
C ASP A 95 -6.98 0.52 7.99
N VAL A 96 -7.73 -0.25 8.80
CA VAL A 96 -7.45 -0.48 10.22
C VAL A 96 -6.83 -1.86 10.41
N TYR A 97 -5.58 -1.86 10.87
CA TYR A 97 -4.85 -3.08 11.20
C TYR A 97 -5.09 -3.51 12.66
N GLY A 98 -5.19 -4.82 12.89
CA GLY A 98 -5.37 -5.40 14.22
C GLY A 98 -4.07 -5.55 15.04
N TYR A 99 -2.92 -5.15 14.49
CA TYR A 99 -1.62 -5.23 15.15
C TYR A 99 -1.22 -3.87 15.72
N ASP A 100 -0.51 -3.88 16.86
CA ASP A 100 0.01 -2.66 17.46
C ASP A 100 1.07 -2.02 16.52
N PRO A 101 0.90 -0.76 16.07
CA PRO A 101 1.85 -0.10 15.16
C PRO A 101 3.28 -0.08 15.72
N SER A 102 3.45 -0.07 17.05
CA SER A 102 4.77 -0.10 17.66
C SER A 102 5.53 -1.39 17.33
N THR A 103 4.83 -2.52 17.25
CA THR A 103 5.43 -3.83 16.94
C THR A 103 5.86 -3.91 15.48
N SER A 104 4.99 -3.50 14.56
CA SER A 104 5.29 -3.45 13.12
C SER A 104 6.49 -2.57 12.82
N LEU A 105 6.56 -1.39 13.45
CA LEU A 105 7.68 -0.46 13.26
C LEU A 105 9.00 -1.03 13.80
N LYS A 106 8.97 -1.76 14.93
CA LYS A 106 10.14 -2.46 15.48
C LYS A 106 10.64 -3.54 14.53
N HIS A 107 9.76 -4.35 13.96
CA HIS A 107 10.17 -5.39 13.00
C HIS A 107 10.75 -4.78 11.72
N LEU A 108 10.14 -3.72 11.20
CA LEU A 108 10.62 -3.00 10.03
C LEU A 108 12.01 -2.39 10.29
N SER A 109 12.22 -1.75 11.44
CA SER A 109 13.50 -1.13 11.77
C SER A 109 14.60 -2.17 11.97
N ILE A 110 14.30 -3.29 12.64
CA ILE A 110 15.24 -4.40 12.81
C ILE A 110 15.65 -4.97 11.45
N PHE A 111 14.70 -5.16 10.54
CA PHE A 111 14.98 -5.66 9.19
C PHE A 111 15.95 -4.74 8.44
N PHE A 112 15.63 -3.45 8.30
CA PHE A 112 16.50 -2.52 7.57
C PHE A 112 17.85 -2.31 8.25
N LEU A 113 17.89 -2.30 9.58
CA LEU A 113 19.13 -2.20 10.34
C LEU A 113 20.00 -3.44 10.10
N SER A 114 19.42 -4.65 10.15
CA SER A 114 20.16 -5.90 9.92
C SER A 114 20.76 -5.96 8.51
N VAL A 115 19.99 -5.57 7.49
CA VAL A 115 20.45 -5.53 6.10
C VAL A 115 21.51 -4.45 5.92
N GLY A 116 21.32 -3.27 6.51
CA GLY A 116 22.29 -2.18 6.48
C GLY A 116 23.62 -2.54 7.12
N VAL A 117 23.59 -3.14 8.32
CA VAL A 117 24.79 -3.62 9.03
C VAL A 117 25.48 -4.72 8.24
N LEU A 118 24.74 -5.70 7.74
CA LEU A 118 25.33 -6.79 6.93
C LEU A 118 26.01 -6.23 5.68
N THR A 119 25.32 -5.37 4.93
CA THR A 119 25.87 -4.76 3.72
C THR A 119 27.12 -3.95 4.02
N TYR A 120 27.10 -3.18 5.11
CA TYR A 120 28.26 -2.41 5.57
C TYR A 120 29.46 -3.31 5.92
N VAL A 121 29.22 -4.37 6.70
CA VAL A 121 30.27 -5.32 7.11
C VAL A 121 30.84 -6.04 5.89
N VAL A 122 30.00 -6.49 4.97
CA VAL A 122 30.45 -7.13 3.73
C VAL A 122 31.29 -6.14 2.94
N ALA A 123 30.80 -4.92 2.67
CA ALA A 123 31.52 -3.91 1.90
C ALA A 123 32.90 -3.56 2.50
N LYS A 124 33.05 -3.55 3.83
CA LYS A 124 34.34 -3.30 4.49
C LYS A 124 35.30 -4.48 4.44
N ASN A 125 34.77 -5.71 4.35
CA ASN A 125 35.55 -6.94 4.31
C ASN A 125 35.73 -7.52 2.90
N MET A 126 35.22 -6.85 1.86
CA MET A 126 35.40 -7.31 0.48
C MET A 126 36.89 -7.28 0.12
N PRO A 127 37.48 -8.41 -0.31
CA PRO A 127 38.86 -8.42 -0.79
C PRO A 127 38.96 -7.60 -2.08
N GLU A 128 40.15 -7.07 -2.34
CA GLU A 128 40.42 -6.43 -3.62
C GLU A 128 40.21 -7.43 -4.76
N ARG A 129 39.56 -6.98 -5.83
CA ARG A 129 39.32 -7.81 -7.01
C ARG A 129 40.66 -8.32 -7.55
N PRO A 130 40.84 -9.65 -7.75
CA PRO A 130 42.10 -10.21 -8.25
C PRO A 130 42.37 -9.89 -9.73
N ALA A 131 41.44 -9.22 -10.40
CA ALA A 131 41.57 -8.80 -11.78
C ALA A 131 41.86 -7.30 -11.86
N LEU A 132 42.86 -6.95 -12.67
CA LEU A 132 43.10 -5.57 -13.06
C LEU A 132 41.85 -5.00 -13.75
N PRO A 133 41.50 -3.72 -13.52
CA PRO A 133 40.43 -3.09 -14.27
C PRO A 133 40.73 -3.18 -15.77
N LYS A 134 39.69 -3.38 -16.58
CA LYS A 134 39.84 -3.42 -18.03
C LYS A 134 40.46 -2.12 -18.53
N THR A 135 41.67 -2.20 -19.06
CA THR A 135 42.34 -1.09 -19.74
C THR A 135 42.02 -1.15 -21.23
N TYR A 136 41.76 0.01 -21.82
CA TYR A 136 41.63 0.17 -23.27
C TYR A 136 42.92 0.82 -23.78
N PRO A 137 43.48 0.38 -24.91
CA PRO A 137 44.77 0.87 -25.42
C PRO A 137 44.73 2.31 -25.93
N TYR A 138 43.55 2.90 -26.06
CA TYR A 138 43.33 4.27 -26.50
C TYR A 138 42.43 5.01 -25.50
N ASP A 139 42.80 6.25 -25.15
CA ASP A 139 42.03 7.15 -24.26
C ASP A 139 40.74 7.71 -24.90
N ILE A 140 40.32 7.16 -26.04
CA ILE A 140 39.17 7.58 -26.85
C ILE A 140 37.92 7.76 -25.98
N MET A 141 37.64 6.86 -25.03
CA MET A 141 36.44 6.96 -24.19
C MET A 141 36.50 8.14 -23.21
N ARG A 142 37.69 8.54 -22.73
CA ARG A 142 37.86 9.73 -21.89
C ARG A 142 37.73 11.00 -22.72
N GLU A 143 38.27 10.99 -23.93
CA GLU A 143 38.18 12.12 -24.87
C GLU A 143 36.74 12.31 -25.36
N GLU A 144 36.02 11.23 -25.68
CA GLU A 144 34.61 11.27 -26.08
C GLU A 144 33.69 11.69 -24.92
N LEU A 145 33.90 11.20 -23.70
CA LEU A 145 33.13 11.67 -22.54
C LEU A 145 33.42 13.12 -22.20
N LYS A 146 34.70 13.56 -22.23
CA LYS A 146 35.04 14.97 -22.06
C LYS A 146 34.41 15.83 -23.14
N LYS A 147 34.48 15.40 -24.40
CA LYS A 147 33.84 16.09 -25.52
C LYS A 147 32.32 16.19 -25.34
N LEU A 148 31.67 15.18 -24.77
CA LEU A 148 30.24 15.23 -24.44
C LEU A 148 29.93 16.17 -23.27
N ASP A 149 30.78 16.22 -22.25
CA ASP A 149 30.66 17.18 -21.13
C ASP A 149 30.89 18.62 -21.64
N ASP A 150 31.89 18.85 -22.50
CA ASP A 150 32.18 20.14 -23.14
C ASP A 150 31.03 20.59 -24.05
N LEU A 151 30.37 19.65 -24.75
CA LEU A 151 29.17 19.92 -25.55
C LEU A 151 27.94 20.22 -24.67
N LYS A 152 27.85 19.64 -23.48
CA LYS A 152 26.73 19.82 -22.54
C LYS A 152 26.85 21.11 -21.74
N ASP A 153 28.08 21.52 -21.44
CA ASP A 153 28.41 22.73 -20.69
C ASP A 153 28.48 23.98 -21.59
N GLY A 154 28.28 23.82 -22.91
CA GLY A 154 28.14 24.90 -23.88
C GLY A 154 29.44 25.64 -24.20
N SER A 155 30.60 25.11 -23.80
CA SER A 155 31.89 25.79 -23.99
C SER A 155 32.34 25.88 -25.46
N LEU A 156 31.77 25.07 -26.35
CA LEU A 156 31.97 25.19 -27.81
C LEU A 156 30.99 26.18 -28.49
N ILE A 157 30.05 26.78 -27.76
CA ILE A 157 29.23 27.89 -28.27
C ILE A 157 30.05 29.19 -28.21
N GLN A 158 31.00 29.28 -27.28
CA GLN A 158 31.79 30.50 -27.05
C GLN A 158 32.81 30.79 -28.17
N GLU A 159 33.16 29.79 -28.99
CA GLU A 159 34.00 29.97 -30.17
C GLU A 159 33.19 30.28 -31.44
N ALA A 160 31.85 30.18 -31.38
CA ALA A 160 30.94 30.63 -32.43
C ALA A 160 30.57 32.12 -32.31
N ASP A 161 30.90 32.77 -31.18
CA ASP A 161 30.54 34.17 -30.90
C ASP A 161 31.52 35.20 -31.52
N ASP A 162 32.65 34.76 -32.10
CA ASP A 162 33.59 35.63 -32.84
C ASP A 162 33.18 35.86 -34.31
N PHE A 163 32.14 35.18 -34.81
CA PHE A 163 31.55 35.48 -36.11
C PHE A 163 30.44 36.53 -35.97
N ASN A 164 30.85 37.79 -36.06
CA ASN A 164 30.03 38.99 -36.00
C ASN A 164 28.74 38.88 -36.86
N GLY A 165 27.61 38.61 -36.19
CA GLY A 165 26.27 38.59 -36.77
C GLY A 165 25.26 39.20 -35.77
N PRO A 166 24.24 39.94 -36.24
CA PRO A 166 23.45 40.81 -35.37
C PRO A 166 22.48 40.04 -34.46
N ALA A 167 22.69 40.24 -33.16
CA ALA A 167 21.74 40.37 -32.05
C ALA A 167 20.46 39.51 -32.03
N TYR A 168 20.36 38.62 -31.03
CA TYR A 168 19.09 38.25 -30.41
C TYR A 168 19.26 38.12 -28.89
N ASN A 169 18.54 39.00 -28.20
CA ASN A 169 18.46 39.08 -26.75
C ASN A 169 17.41 38.07 -26.26
N SER A 170 17.83 37.05 -25.53
CA SER A 170 16.92 36.27 -24.69
C SER A 170 17.66 35.81 -23.43
N GLY A 171 17.51 36.61 -22.38
CA GLY A 171 17.99 36.23 -21.05
C GLY A 171 17.18 35.07 -20.50
N ILE A 172 17.87 34.14 -19.84
CA ILE A 172 17.32 33.35 -18.73
C ILE A 172 18.46 33.19 -17.71
N PHE A 173 18.25 33.84 -16.59
CA PHE A 173 19.00 33.71 -15.33
C PHE A 173 18.85 32.28 -14.80
N PHE A 174 19.95 31.61 -14.44
CA PHE A 174 19.89 30.51 -13.48
C PHE A 174 21.03 30.59 -12.48
N LEU A 175 20.65 30.84 -11.22
CA LEU A 175 21.50 30.98 -10.05
C LEU A 175 22.31 29.70 -9.77
N LYS A 176 23.64 29.81 -9.81
CA LYS A 176 24.57 28.78 -9.32
C LYS A 176 24.90 29.07 -7.85
N ILE A 177 24.28 28.33 -6.92
CA ILE A 177 24.69 28.33 -5.51
C ILE A 177 26.03 27.58 -5.42
N ARG A 178 27.08 28.29 -4.99
CA ARG A 178 28.43 27.76 -4.76
C ARG A 178 28.57 27.40 -3.28
N SER A 179 28.63 26.10 -2.97
CA SER A 179 29.07 25.63 -1.65
C SER A 179 30.53 25.21 -1.73
N SER A 180 31.40 25.96 -1.07
CA SER A 180 32.84 25.72 -0.99
C SER A 180 33.16 25.07 0.36
N ALA A 181 33.73 23.86 0.35
CA ALA A 181 34.49 23.34 1.48
C ALA A 181 35.48 22.26 1.01
N CYS A 182 36.76 22.62 0.89
CA CYS A 182 37.87 21.68 0.80
C CYS A 182 38.97 22.17 1.75
N GLY A 183 39.00 21.61 2.96
CA GLY A 183 40.14 21.68 3.86
C GLY A 183 41.21 20.70 3.42
N LYS A 184 42.44 21.17 3.30
CA LYS A 184 43.63 20.36 3.03
C LYS A 184 44.14 19.73 4.33
N SER A 185 44.44 18.43 4.29
CA SER A 185 45.56 17.80 5.00
C SER A 185 46.13 16.72 4.09
#